data_AF-A0A524PLR6-F1
#
_entry.id   AF-A0A524PLR6-F1
#
_cell.length_a   1.000
_cell.length_b   1.000
_cell.length_c   1.000
_cell.angle_alpha   90.00
_cell.angle_beta   90.00
_cell.angle_gamma   90.00
#
_symmetry.space_group_name_H-M   'P 1'
#
loop_
_entity.id
_entity.type
_entity.pdbx_description
1 polymer ?
#
loop_
_entity_poly.entity_id
_entity_poly.type
_entity_poly.pdbx_seq_one_letter_code
_entity_poly.pdbx_strand_id
1 'polypeptide(L)'
;KFILARTSSAVVNTSSRRIASSSSALTNDLTQTTYGFSRDDIGTFLAAYVEKGILKKDPFATIDMAAVGELMRTCVERGKRTNSELKIGVCGEHGGDPESVKFFHQIGVDYVSCSPYRVPVARFAAAQAAILTKRESNGGLDTRSKMMPPIPR
;
A
#
# COMPACT_ATOMS: atom_id res chain seq x y z
N LYS A 1 -19.92 1.32 -8.05
CA LYS A 1 -20.05 1.96 -6.72
C LYS A 1 -18.72 1.74 -5.97
N PHE A 2 -17.73 2.66 -6.06
CA PHE A 2 -16.43 2.69 -5.32
C PHE A 2 -16.26 3.81 -4.24
N ILE A 3 -15.64 3.61 -3.06
CA ILE A 3 -15.46 4.67 -2.01
C ILE A 3 -14.08 5.35 -2.10
N LEU A 4 -14.00 6.64 -1.74
CA LEU A 4 -12.77 7.44 -1.76
C LEU A 4 -12.48 8.05 -0.37
N ALA A 5 -11.58 7.43 0.41
CA ALA A 5 -11.10 7.91 1.71
C ALA A 5 -9.80 8.75 1.58
N ARG A 6 -9.91 10.02 1.16
CA ARG A 6 -8.74 10.90 0.96
C ARG A 6 -8.18 11.55 2.23
N THR A 7 -8.93 11.54 3.35
CA THR A 7 -8.52 12.22 4.58
C THR A 7 -8.72 11.31 5.79
N SER A 8 -7.92 11.51 6.84
CA SER A 8 -8.02 10.74 8.09
C SER A 8 -9.43 10.78 8.71
N SER A 9 -10.15 11.90 8.56
CA SER A 9 -11.55 12.03 9.02
C SER A 9 -12.52 11.13 8.23
N ALA A 10 -12.32 10.98 6.92
CA ALA A 10 -13.11 10.08 6.09
C ALA A 10 -12.89 8.60 6.43
N VAL A 11 -11.72 8.24 6.99
CA VAL A 11 -11.44 6.91 7.53
C VAL A 11 -12.25 6.63 8.80
N VAL A 12 -12.38 7.64 9.66
CA VAL A 12 -13.08 7.51 10.95
C VAL A 12 -14.60 7.50 10.76
N ASN A 13 -15.14 8.29 9.84
CA ASN A 13 -16.58 8.46 9.63
C ASN A 13 -17.10 7.76 8.35
N THR A 14 -17.18 6.43 8.37
CA THR A 14 -17.61 5.62 7.21
C THR A 14 -19.14 5.50 7.05
N SER A 15 -19.94 6.30 7.77
CA SER A 15 -21.42 6.27 7.73
C SER A 15 -22.02 6.81 6.41
N SER A 16 -21.21 7.46 5.57
CA SER A 16 -21.70 8.21 4.41
C SER A 16 -21.67 7.39 3.11
N ARG A 17 -22.86 6.99 2.69
CA ARG A 17 -23.25 6.32 1.43
C ARG A 17 -22.92 7.16 0.18
N ARG A 18 -21.66 7.49 -0.11
CA ARG A 18 -21.26 8.16 -1.37
C ARG A 18 -20.01 7.51 -1.95
N ILE A 19 -20.19 6.96 -3.15
CA ILE A 19 -19.36 5.89 -3.64
C ILE A 19 -19.05 6.13 -5.16
N ALA A 20 -18.05 6.96 -5.50
CA ALA A 20 -17.50 7.17 -6.85
C ALA A 20 -16.10 6.54 -7.11
N SER A 21 -15.92 5.92 -8.29
CA SER A 21 -14.61 5.54 -8.86
C SER A 21 -13.96 6.76 -9.47
N SER A 22 -12.91 7.27 -8.84
CA SER A 22 -11.96 8.14 -9.54
C SER A 22 -10.59 8.08 -8.87
N SER A 23 -9.70 7.31 -9.50
CA SER A 23 -8.37 7.68 -10.01
C SER A 23 -7.52 8.79 -9.37
N SER A 24 -7.73 9.22 -8.13
CA SER A 24 -6.85 10.22 -7.51
C SER A 24 -6.35 9.79 -6.13
N ALA A 25 -5.03 9.68 -6.12
CA ALA A 25 -4.05 9.52 -5.06
C ALA A 25 -4.55 9.30 -3.61
N LEU A 26 -5.37 8.26 -3.40
CA LEU A 26 -5.86 7.84 -2.09
C LEU A 26 -4.76 7.80 -1.02
N THR A 27 -3.57 7.33 -1.37
CA THR A 27 -2.43 7.24 -0.46
C THR A 27 -1.65 8.54 -0.32
N ASN A 28 -1.70 9.45 -1.29
CA ASN A 28 -0.92 10.69 -1.24
C ASN A 28 -1.60 11.68 -0.28
N ASP A 29 -2.86 12.02 -0.55
CA ASP A 29 -3.68 12.89 0.31
C ASP A 29 -3.78 12.33 1.74
N LEU A 30 -3.88 11.00 1.87
CA LEU A 30 -3.92 10.36 3.19
C LEU A 30 -2.57 10.46 3.92
N THR A 31 -1.43 10.35 3.21
CA THR A 31 -0.10 10.55 3.80
C THR A 31 0.08 12.02 4.23
N GLN A 32 -0.32 12.97 3.38
CA GLN A 32 -0.30 14.39 3.70
C GLN A 32 -1.10 14.71 4.96
N THR A 33 -2.32 14.18 5.07
CA THR A 33 -3.19 14.42 6.23
C THR A 33 -2.76 13.66 7.48
N THR A 34 -2.12 12.49 7.33
CA THR A 34 -1.60 11.72 8.47
C THR A 34 -0.37 12.36 9.07
N TYR A 35 0.55 12.85 8.23
CA TYR A 35 1.80 13.46 8.68
C TYR A 35 1.73 14.99 8.86
N GLY A 36 0.70 15.64 8.32
CA GLY A 36 0.63 17.10 8.23
C GLY A 36 1.62 17.69 7.23
N PHE A 37 2.09 16.89 6.26
CA PHE A 37 3.07 17.33 5.27
C PHE A 37 2.41 17.83 4.00
N SER A 38 2.81 19.02 3.56
CA SER A 38 2.58 19.45 2.18
C SER A 38 3.58 18.73 1.27
N ARG A 39 3.08 18.06 0.24
CA ARG A 39 3.91 17.35 -0.75
C ARG A 39 4.85 18.31 -1.47
N ASP A 40 4.40 19.53 -1.71
CA ASP A 40 5.17 20.55 -2.43
C ASP A 40 6.30 21.12 -1.57
N ASP A 41 6.13 21.13 -0.24
CA ASP A 41 7.10 21.74 0.69
C ASP A 41 8.05 20.72 1.34
N ILE A 42 7.66 19.43 1.40
CA ILE A 42 8.42 18.43 2.15
C ILE A 42 9.85 18.25 1.63
N GLY A 43 10.09 18.49 0.33
CA GLY A 43 11.42 18.41 -0.27
C GLY A 43 12.47 19.28 0.42
N THR A 44 12.05 20.35 1.10
CA THR A 44 12.96 21.27 1.82
C THR A 44 13.55 20.68 3.11
N PHE A 45 12.89 19.71 3.73
CA PHE A 45 13.33 19.13 5.02
C PHE A 45 13.36 17.59 5.06
N LEU A 46 12.84 16.90 4.03
CA LEU A 46 12.79 15.44 3.98
C LEU A 46 14.15 14.79 4.18
N ALA A 47 15.17 15.28 3.48
CA ALA A 47 16.53 14.73 3.56
C ALA A 47 17.08 14.79 4.99
N ALA A 48 16.89 15.93 5.67
CA ALA A 48 17.32 16.11 7.06
C ALA A 48 16.55 15.20 8.03
N TYR A 49 15.27 14.93 7.77
CA TYR A 49 14.46 14.02 8.59
C TYR A 49 14.89 12.56 8.43
N VAL A 50 15.25 12.15 7.21
CA VAL A 50 15.76 10.81 6.94
C VAL A 50 17.17 10.63 7.52
N GLU A 51 18.05 11.61 7.33
CA GLU A 51 19.42 11.59 7.86
C GLU A 51 19.45 11.52 9.39
N LYS A 52 18.55 12.26 10.06
CA LYS A 52 18.40 12.22 11.52
C LYS A 52 17.64 10.99 12.03
N GLY A 53 17.19 10.09 11.15
CA GLY A 53 16.44 8.89 11.50
C GLY A 53 15.04 9.16 12.05
N ILE A 54 14.52 10.39 11.90
CA ILE A 54 13.15 10.76 12.29
C ILE A 54 12.16 10.03 11.36
N LEU A 55 12.47 9.98 10.06
CA LEU A 55 11.77 9.16 9.07
C LEU A 55 12.71 8.07 8.57
N LYS A 56 12.22 6.83 8.46
CA LYS A 56 13.04 5.72 7.95
C LYS A 56 13.25 5.77 6.44
N LYS A 57 12.22 6.23 5.71
CA LYS A 57 12.16 6.35 4.25
C LYS A 57 11.23 7.51 3.91
N ASP A 58 11.24 7.92 2.65
CA ASP A 58 10.26 8.86 2.11
C ASP A 58 8.84 8.27 2.18
N PRO A 59 7.93 8.83 2.99
CA PRO A 59 6.58 8.31 3.16
C PRO A 59 5.69 8.52 1.92
N PHE A 60 6.12 9.32 0.94
CA PHE A 60 5.42 9.49 -0.34
C PHE A 60 5.87 8.51 -1.43
N ALA A 61 7.01 7.83 -1.21
CA ALA A 61 7.52 6.81 -2.11
C ALA A 61 7.06 5.41 -1.69
N THR A 62 7.17 5.11 -0.39
CA THR A 62 6.78 3.84 0.21
C THR A 62 5.81 4.11 1.35
N ILE A 63 4.68 3.40 1.35
CA ILE A 63 3.62 3.60 2.33
C ILE A 63 4.14 3.29 3.73
N ASP A 64 3.90 4.20 4.68
CA ASP A 64 4.12 3.89 6.08
C ASP A 64 3.02 2.94 6.57
N MET A 65 3.38 1.66 6.71
CA MET A 65 2.46 0.60 7.13
C MET A 65 1.97 0.76 8.58
N ALA A 66 2.73 1.45 9.44
CA ALA A 66 2.40 1.60 10.85
C ALA A 66 1.41 2.75 11.08
N ALA A 67 1.53 3.85 10.35
CA ALA A 67 0.61 4.98 10.44
C ALA A 67 -0.47 4.94 9.36
N VAL A 68 -0.11 5.27 8.12
CA VAL A 68 -1.05 5.37 6.99
C VAL A 68 -1.68 4.01 6.67
N GLY A 69 -0.88 2.94 6.75
CA GLY A 69 -1.33 1.58 6.52
C GLY A 69 -2.42 1.12 7.49
N GLU A 70 -2.38 1.56 8.73
CA GLU A 70 -3.40 1.18 9.73
C GLU A 70 -4.75 1.85 9.45
N LEU A 71 -4.71 3.10 9.00
CA LEU A 71 -5.90 3.80 8.50
C LEU A 71 -6.47 3.09 7.27
N MET A 72 -5.60 2.66 6.34
CA MET A 72 -6.02 1.90 5.16
C MET A 72 -6.65 0.55 5.51
N ARG A 73 -6.06 -0.21 6.44
CA ARG A 73 -6.65 -1.46 6.96
C ARG A 73 -8.05 -1.25 7.48
N THR A 74 -8.21 -0.25 8.36
CA THR A 74 -9.50 0.12 8.95
C THR A 74 -10.52 0.47 7.86
N CYS A 75 -10.11 1.23 6.84
CA CYS A 75 -10.95 1.57 5.70
C CYS A 75 -11.41 0.34 4.91
N VAL A 76 -10.48 -0.56 4.58
CA VAL A 76 -10.78 -1.75 3.78
C VAL A 76 -11.73 -2.66 4.55
N GLU A 77 -11.44 -2.94 5.81
CA GLU A 77 -12.26 -3.79 6.67
C GLU A 77 -13.68 -3.23 6.80
N ARG A 78 -13.82 -1.95 7.17
CA ARG A 78 -15.14 -1.29 7.32
C ARG A 78 -15.89 -1.20 6.00
N GLY A 79 -15.19 -0.93 4.90
CA GLY A 79 -15.75 -0.87 3.56
C GLY A 79 -16.33 -2.21 3.13
N LYS A 80 -15.55 -3.30 3.26
CA LYS A 80 -15.97 -4.66 2.93
C LYS A 80 -17.06 -5.17 3.87
N ARG A 81 -17.05 -4.78 5.16
CA ARG A 81 -18.13 -5.10 6.11
C ARG A 81 -19.46 -4.46 5.72
N THR A 82 -19.42 -3.26 5.15
CA THR A 82 -20.62 -2.55 4.69
C THR A 82 -21.12 -3.08 3.35
N ASN A 83 -20.20 -3.47 2.46
CA ASN A 83 -20.51 -4.08 1.17
C ASN A 83 -19.38 -5.03 0.75
N SER A 84 -19.64 -6.34 0.81
CA SER A 84 -18.66 -7.38 0.49
C SER A 84 -18.21 -7.36 -0.97
N GLU A 85 -19.07 -6.91 -1.88
CA GLU A 85 -18.77 -6.77 -3.32
C GLU A 85 -18.04 -5.46 -3.67
N LEU A 86 -17.78 -4.59 -2.68
CA LEU A 86 -17.09 -3.32 -2.90
C LEU A 86 -15.69 -3.56 -3.46
N LYS A 87 -15.39 -2.99 -4.63
CA LYS A 87 -14.04 -2.99 -5.20
C LYS A 87 -13.24 -1.80 -4.67
N ILE A 88 -12.07 -2.08 -4.12
CA ILE A 88 -11.19 -1.08 -3.51
C ILE A 88 -9.89 -1.06 -4.30
N GLY A 89 -9.47 0.14 -4.71
CA GLY A 89 -8.22 0.32 -5.45
C GLY A 89 -7.35 1.41 -4.88
N VAL A 90 -6.04 1.29 -5.11
CA VAL A 90 -5.04 2.31 -4.75
C VAL A 90 -4.46 2.93 -6.02
N CYS A 91 -4.25 4.23 -6.00
CA CYS A 91 -3.61 4.96 -7.09
C CYS A 91 -2.55 5.92 -6.54
N GLY A 92 -1.56 6.25 -7.38
CA GLY A 92 -0.46 7.14 -7.04
C GLY A 92 0.89 6.43 -7.02
N GLU A 93 1.89 7.10 -6.47
CA GLU A 93 3.29 6.67 -6.48
C GLU A 93 3.48 5.30 -5.80
N HIS A 94 2.79 5.08 -4.67
CA HIS A 94 2.79 3.83 -3.91
C HIS A 94 2.25 2.64 -4.71
N GLY A 95 1.37 2.86 -5.70
CA GLY A 95 0.84 1.79 -6.54
C GLY A 95 1.92 1.13 -7.41
N GLY A 96 3.08 1.76 -7.57
CA GLY A 96 4.23 1.22 -8.28
C GLY A 96 5.41 0.81 -7.38
N ASP A 97 5.26 0.92 -6.06
CA ASP A 97 6.28 0.53 -5.09
C ASP A 97 6.09 -0.94 -4.64
N PRO A 98 7.08 -1.83 -4.81
CA PRO A 98 6.93 -3.25 -4.49
C PRO A 98 6.56 -3.55 -3.03
N GLU A 99 7.08 -2.79 -2.05
CA GLU A 99 6.75 -2.99 -0.63
C GLU A 99 5.29 -2.61 -0.37
N SER A 100 4.86 -1.45 -0.88
CA SER A 100 3.48 -0.96 -0.79
C SER A 100 2.50 -1.90 -1.49
N VAL A 101 2.82 -2.42 -2.68
CA VAL A 101 1.96 -3.35 -3.42
C VAL A 101 1.75 -4.66 -2.65
N LYS A 102 2.80 -5.20 -2.02
CA LYS A 102 2.69 -6.39 -1.17
C LYS A 102 1.76 -6.13 0.03
N PHE A 103 1.90 -4.96 0.64
CA PHE A 103 1.03 -4.53 1.72
C PHE A 103 -0.43 -4.38 1.27
N PHE A 104 -0.69 -3.76 0.12
CA PHE A 104 -2.04 -3.63 -0.43
C PHE A 104 -2.72 -4.98 -0.67
N HIS A 105 -1.96 -5.97 -1.15
CA HIS A 105 -2.44 -7.34 -1.28
C HIS A 105 -2.85 -7.94 0.07
N GLN A 106 -2.03 -7.77 1.12
CA GLN A 106 -2.32 -8.29 2.46
C GLN A 106 -3.59 -7.70 3.07
N ILE A 107 -3.85 -6.41 2.83
CA ILE A 107 -5.02 -5.73 3.40
C ILE A 107 -6.29 -5.91 2.56
N GLY A 108 -6.24 -6.64 1.43
CA GLY A 108 -7.41 -6.94 0.61
C GLY A 108 -7.80 -5.86 -0.40
N VAL A 109 -6.85 -5.05 -0.87
CA VAL A 109 -7.07 -4.15 -2.02
C VAL A 109 -7.22 -4.96 -3.31
N ASP A 110 -8.24 -4.65 -4.11
CA ASP A 110 -8.57 -5.40 -5.34
C ASP A 110 -7.65 -5.04 -6.52
N TYR A 111 -7.20 -3.78 -6.63
CA TYR A 111 -6.32 -3.35 -7.72
C TYR A 111 -5.42 -2.17 -7.35
N VAL A 112 -4.31 -2.04 -8.08
CA VAL A 112 -3.41 -0.87 -8.02
C VAL A 112 -3.34 -0.18 -9.37
N SER A 113 -3.18 1.15 -9.34
CA SER A 113 -2.98 1.99 -10.52
C SER A 113 -1.70 2.79 -10.34
N CYS A 114 -0.80 2.68 -11.30
CA CYS A 114 0.49 3.36 -11.32
C CYS A 114 0.81 3.84 -12.74
N SER A 115 1.83 4.69 -12.86
CA SER A 115 2.28 5.18 -14.17
C SER A 115 2.67 4.03 -15.10
N PRO A 116 2.50 4.17 -16.43
CA PRO A 116 2.69 3.07 -17.40
C PRO A 116 4.02 2.31 -17.26
N TYR A 117 5.11 3.03 -17.00
CA TYR A 117 6.45 2.45 -16.84
C TYR A 117 6.63 1.64 -15.54
N ARG A 118 5.79 1.86 -14.51
CA ARG A 118 5.79 1.09 -13.26
C ARG A 118 4.87 -0.13 -13.31
N VAL A 119 4.03 -0.27 -14.34
CA VAL A 119 3.09 -1.39 -14.48
C VAL A 119 3.81 -2.76 -14.42
N PRO A 120 4.95 -2.99 -15.11
CA PRO A 120 5.65 -4.27 -15.01
C PRO A 120 6.12 -4.58 -13.57
N VAL A 121 6.63 -3.57 -12.87
CA VAL A 121 7.10 -3.69 -11.48
C VAL A 121 5.94 -4.01 -10.53
N ALA A 122 4.82 -3.28 -10.65
CA ALA A 122 3.63 -3.52 -9.85
C ALA A 122 3.06 -4.93 -10.09
N ARG A 123 3.00 -5.38 -11.34
CA ARG A 123 2.56 -6.74 -11.69
C ARG A 123 3.46 -7.80 -11.09
N PHE A 124 4.78 -7.61 -11.17
CA PHE A 124 5.75 -8.53 -10.59
C PHE A 124 5.63 -8.59 -9.05
N ALA A 125 5.53 -7.43 -8.39
CA ALA A 125 5.35 -7.36 -6.95
C ALA A 125 4.04 -8.02 -6.49
N ALA A 126 2.93 -7.80 -7.21
CA ALA A 126 1.65 -8.44 -6.92
C ALA A 126 1.71 -9.97 -7.09
N ALA A 127 2.41 -10.46 -8.13
CA ALA A 127 2.63 -11.89 -8.31
C ALA A 127 3.47 -12.50 -7.17
N GLN A 128 4.54 -11.82 -6.74
CA GLN A 128 5.33 -12.24 -5.59
C GLN A 128 4.47 -12.31 -4.32
N ALA A 129 3.64 -11.28 -4.07
CA ALA A 129 2.75 -11.24 -2.92
C ALA A 129 1.79 -12.43 -2.92
N ALA A 130 1.12 -12.70 -4.06
CA ALA A 130 0.18 -13.81 -4.19
C ALA A 130 0.85 -15.18 -3.98
N ILE A 131 2.09 -15.37 -4.46
CA ILE A 131 2.84 -16.61 -4.25
C ILE A 131 3.20 -16.80 -2.77
N LEU A 132 3.62 -15.73 -2.08
CA LEU A 132 3.96 -15.79 -0.66
C LEU A 132 2.74 -16.12 0.18
N THR A 133 1.61 -15.42 -0.02
CA THR A 133 0.34 -15.71 0.65
C THR A 133 -0.10 -17.16 0.43
N LYS A 134 0.03 -17.68 -0.80
CA LYS A 134 -0.31 -19.07 -1.12
C LYS A 134 0.62 -20.09 -0.43
N ARG A 135 1.90 -19.75 -0.27
CA ARG A 135 2.86 -20.62 0.45
C ARG A 135 2.57 -20.66 1.94
N GLU A 136 2.20 -19.52 2.52
CA GLU A 136 1.80 -19.42 3.93
C GLU A 136 0.52 -20.21 4.18
N SER A 137 -0.49 -20.10 3.31
CA SER A 137 -1.74 -20.88 3.44
C SER A 137 -1.56 -22.38 3.28
N ASN A 138 -0.55 -22.82 2.52
CA ASN A 138 -0.30 -24.23 2.25
C ASN A 138 0.54 -24.94 3.33
N GLY A 139 0.85 -24.27 4.45
CA GLY A 139 1.69 -24.80 5.52
C GLY A 139 3.15 -24.91 5.06
N GLY A 140 3.99 -23.97 5.49
CA GLY A 140 5.36 -23.78 5.03
C GLY A 140 6.15 -25.07 4.81
N LEU A 141 6.28 -25.49 3.55
CA LEU A 141 7.26 -26.49 3.15
C LEU A 141 8.60 -25.77 3.02
N ASP A 142 9.40 -25.85 4.08
CA ASP A 142 10.83 -25.56 4.05
C ASP A 142 11.52 -26.47 3.02
N THR A 143 11.57 -26.00 1.78
CA THR A 143 12.31 -26.65 0.69
C THR A 143 13.62 -25.96 0.38
N ARG A 144 14.01 -24.92 1.14
CA ARG A 144 15.30 -24.24 0.96
C ARG A 144 16.48 -25.05 1.45
N SER A 145 16.27 -26.09 2.26
CA SER A 145 17.33 -27.02 2.66
C SER A 145 17.82 -27.96 1.52
N LYS A 146 17.14 -28.06 0.37
CA LYS A 146 17.45 -29.10 -0.65
C LYS A 146 17.93 -28.63 -2.03
N MET A 147 18.14 -27.34 -2.29
CA MET A 147 18.62 -26.90 -3.61
C MET A 147 19.70 -25.81 -3.50
N MET A 148 20.92 -26.22 -3.18
CA MET A 148 22.14 -25.69 -3.80
C MET A 148 23.31 -26.60 -3.41
N PRO A 149 23.90 -27.38 -4.34
CA PRO A 149 25.22 -27.95 -4.06
C PRO A 149 26.22 -26.80 -3.90
N PRO A 150 27.21 -26.94 -2.99
CA PRO A 150 28.21 -25.91 -2.78
C PRO A 150 28.92 -25.62 -4.10
N ILE A 151 29.03 -24.35 -4.46
CA ILE A 151 29.82 -23.90 -5.60
C ILE A 151 31.28 -24.26 -5.26
N PRO A 152 31.96 -25.11 -6.04
CA PRO A 152 33.37 -25.38 -5.81
C PRO A 152 34.16 -24.08 -5.98
N ARG A 153 35.04 -23.79 -5.01
CA ARG A 153 36.03 -22.72 -5.13
C ARG A 153 37.08 -23.11 -6.16
#